data_AF-A0A855IS57-F1
#
_entry.id   AF-A0A855IS57-F1
#
_cell.length_a   1.000
_cell.length_b   1.000
_cell.length_c   1.000
_cell.angle_alpha   90.00
_cell.angle_beta   90.00
_cell.angle_gamma   90.00
#
_symmetry.space_group_name_H-M   'P 1'
#
loop_
_entity.id
_entity.type
_entity.pdbx_description
1 polymer ?
#
loop_
_entity_poly.entity_id
_entity_poly.type
_entity_poly.pdbx_seq_one_letter_code
_entity_poly.pdbx_strand_id
1 'polypeptide(L)'
;MSFLFSYLSENPFVFLFLSLTIGYPLGRLTFKGVSLGTTAGTLIVGVGIALTSFSVYGLKIEEPGLVSDIFLMMFMYAIGMKVGPQFFSGLARGGIDFVVIGLIVVFSNFAIVVIGAKLIGLEPGYAAGIISGSYTVTAVMGVAQSAISSGAFTPPEGMSIDQVSANIAAGYAISYVLSTVLIILFIKYLPSLFGIDPVKAGKEAEAEFSTGDDNEKLPSTFGFSDVGILPIDVRAYKVTHQELVGRSVQELYRNFPDAAVLKVVRGEQVIDASDNPMLELNDVIGIRGEYRVLITEGEADIGNEVDEPRARNVDIEVADIHVGKSEHAGKTIAQLHSEVGFGVYFKAVFRQGHQQPLLPQTQIEVGDVVRIAGSQWCVEQTATKLNSVPIVESTVTETFYLAVSLLIGYVFGHLSVTVAGIPFALGTSAGCMLTGIIFSFLRTRNPSFGGPMSEGARSFLQDIGLNLFVAVLAATVGPKILASFQGIVVIKIALLGVTAALVPPLLAWLYGLYFRKMNPAILAGACAGGRNSTPAMKGAQDASHSDMPAIGYPVPYALTSVLVLILGYIAMVIS
;
A
#
# COMPACT_ATOMS: atom_id res chain seq x y z
N MET A 1 8.41 21.52 37.13
CA MET A 1 7.21 20.75 36.77
C MET A 1 6.03 21.66 36.43
N SER A 2 5.53 22.52 37.33
CA SER A 2 4.43 23.47 37.01
C SER A 2 4.70 24.34 35.76
N PHE A 3 5.87 24.99 35.69
CA PHE A 3 6.28 25.77 34.50
C PHE A 3 6.22 25.00 33.17
N LEU A 4 6.62 23.72 33.19
CA LEU A 4 6.62 22.89 31.98
C LEU A 4 5.19 22.67 31.47
N PHE A 5 4.25 22.35 32.36
CA PHE A 5 2.85 22.11 31.99
C PHE A 5 2.13 23.40 31.59
N SER A 6 2.42 24.54 32.23
CA SER A 6 1.95 25.86 31.77
C SER A 6 2.47 26.19 30.37
N TYR A 7 3.75 25.95 30.11
CA TYR A 7 4.34 26.18 28.79
C TYR A 7 3.72 25.27 27.73
N LEU A 8 3.45 24.01 28.05
CA LEU A 8 2.78 23.05 27.17
C LEU A 8 1.33 23.46 26.85
N SER A 9 0.58 23.99 27.82
CA SER A 9 -0.79 24.46 27.58
C SER A 9 -0.85 25.69 26.67
N GLU A 10 0.15 26.57 26.76
CA GLU A 10 0.23 27.78 25.94
C GLU A 10 0.86 27.54 24.56
N ASN A 11 1.60 26.42 24.39
CA ASN A 11 2.32 26.11 23.16
C ASN A 11 1.94 24.70 22.63
N PRO A 12 0.78 24.55 21.95
CA PRO A 12 0.31 23.26 21.43
C PRO A 12 1.32 22.56 20.51
N PHE A 13 2.13 23.32 19.76
CA PHE A 13 3.22 22.78 18.95
C PHE A 13 4.16 21.88 19.77
N VAL A 14 4.57 22.36 20.95
CA VAL A 14 5.50 21.63 21.83
C VAL A 14 4.83 20.36 22.36
N PHE A 15 3.56 20.44 22.75
CA PHE A 15 2.79 19.27 23.16
C PHE A 15 2.71 18.20 22.06
N LEU A 16 2.38 18.59 20.82
CA LEU A 16 2.25 17.66 19.70
C LEU A 16 3.58 16.93 19.44
N PHE A 17 4.66 17.68 19.25
CA PHE A 17 5.96 17.08 18.94
C PHE A 17 6.57 16.33 20.12
N LEU A 18 6.29 16.74 21.38
CA LEU A 18 6.69 15.98 22.56
C LEU A 18 5.97 14.63 22.62
N SER A 19 4.66 14.63 22.34
CA SER A 19 3.85 13.40 22.29
C SER A 19 4.38 12.41 21.26
N LEU A 20 4.77 12.89 20.07
CA LEU A 20 5.40 12.07 19.05
C LEU A 20 6.81 11.61 19.47
N THR A 21 7.63 12.52 19.99
CA THR A 21 9.04 12.24 20.37
C THR A 21 9.15 11.12 21.39
N ILE A 22 8.24 11.07 22.36
CA ILE A 22 8.22 10.01 23.38
C ILE A 22 7.38 8.82 22.89
N GLY A 23 6.25 9.08 22.22
CA GLY A 23 5.29 8.07 21.78
C GLY A 23 5.84 7.12 20.70
N TYR A 24 6.64 7.62 19.76
CA TYR A 24 7.21 6.80 18.68
C TYR A 24 8.17 5.72 19.20
N PRO A 25 9.23 6.05 19.96
CA PRO A 25 10.12 5.04 20.53
C PRO A 25 9.36 4.07 21.43
N LEU A 26 8.46 4.57 22.29
CA LEU A 26 7.65 3.74 23.18
C LEU A 26 6.79 2.74 22.40
N GLY A 27 6.13 3.20 21.34
CA GLY A 27 5.29 2.37 20.47
C GLY A 27 6.08 1.33 19.69
N ARG A 28 7.35 1.60 19.37
CA ARG A 28 8.25 0.68 18.68
C ARG A 28 8.88 -0.37 19.60
N LEU A 29 8.85 -0.20 20.92
CA LEU A 29 9.35 -1.21 21.84
C LEU A 29 8.62 -2.53 21.60
N THR A 30 9.38 -3.58 21.32
CA THR A 30 8.87 -4.92 21.11
C THR A 30 8.97 -5.72 22.40
N PHE A 31 7.86 -6.32 22.84
CA PHE A 31 7.86 -7.32 23.90
C PHE A 31 7.47 -8.67 23.30
N LYS A 32 8.38 -9.66 23.37
CA LYS A 32 8.19 -11.00 22.77
C LYS A 32 7.75 -10.97 21.29
N GLY A 33 8.30 -10.03 20.51
CA GLY A 33 8.03 -9.91 19.08
C GLY A 33 6.77 -9.11 18.71
N VAL A 34 5.99 -8.62 19.68
CA VAL A 34 4.85 -7.73 19.43
C VAL A 34 5.19 -6.31 19.88
N SER A 35 4.88 -5.32 19.04
CA SER A 35 4.97 -3.90 19.40
C SER A 35 3.58 -3.30 19.56
N LEU A 36 3.50 -2.22 20.35
CA LEU A 36 2.27 -1.45 20.51
C LEU A 36 1.92 -0.66 19.23
N GLY A 37 2.93 -0.26 18.45
CA GLY A 37 2.76 0.62 17.29
C GLY A 37 2.90 2.10 17.66
N THR A 38 3.45 2.89 16.74
CA THR A 38 3.77 4.32 16.95
C THR A 38 2.52 5.13 17.30
N THR A 39 1.41 4.92 16.60
CA THR A 39 0.17 5.66 16.83
C THR A 39 -0.43 5.43 18.22
N ALA A 40 -0.47 4.17 18.68
CA ALA A 40 -0.95 3.86 20.01
C ALA A 40 0.00 4.39 21.09
N GLY A 41 1.32 4.32 20.87
CA GLY A 41 2.31 4.96 21.73
C GLY A 41 2.12 6.48 21.84
N THR A 42 1.93 7.17 20.71
CA THR A 42 1.64 8.60 20.64
C THR A 42 0.36 8.96 21.39
N LEU A 43 -0.71 8.16 21.23
CA LEU A 43 -1.96 8.35 21.96
C LEU A 43 -1.76 8.25 23.48
N ILE A 44 -1.11 7.16 23.96
CA ILE A 44 -0.89 6.93 25.39
C ILE A 44 -0.07 8.07 26.00
N VAL A 45 1.00 8.48 25.34
CA VAL A 45 1.85 9.58 25.81
C VAL A 45 1.07 10.90 25.82
N GLY A 46 0.40 11.24 24.72
CA GLY A 46 -0.37 12.47 24.63
C GLY A 46 -1.48 12.54 25.68
N VAL A 47 -2.19 11.42 25.89
CA VAL A 47 -3.21 11.31 26.94
C VAL A 47 -2.57 11.45 28.31
N GLY A 48 -1.44 10.81 28.57
CA GLY A 48 -0.73 10.92 29.84
C GLY A 48 -0.30 12.35 30.17
N ILE A 49 0.23 13.07 29.18
CA ILE A 49 0.62 14.48 29.32
C ILE A 49 -0.63 15.35 29.56
N ALA A 50 -1.66 15.22 28.72
CA ALA A 50 -2.89 16.00 28.83
C ALA A 50 -3.64 15.75 30.15
N LEU A 51 -3.75 14.48 30.55
CA LEU A 51 -4.36 14.08 31.81
C LEU A 51 -3.60 14.62 33.02
N THR A 52 -2.26 14.60 32.99
CA THR A 52 -1.42 15.15 34.05
C THR A 52 -1.57 16.68 34.12
N SER A 53 -1.54 17.35 32.97
CA SER A 53 -1.77 18.80 32.87
C SER A 53 -3.10 19.21 33.51
N PHE A 54 -4.16 18.47 33.20
CA PHE A 54 -5.49 18.74 33.71
C PHE A 54 -5.67 18.35 35.18
N SER A 55 -5.35 17.11 35.55
CA SER A 55 -5.66 16.55 36.87
C SER A 55 -4.76 17.09 37.99
N VAL A 56 -3.50 17.42 37.67
CA VAL A 56 -2.52 17.89 38.66
C VAL A 56 -2.43 19.42 38.66
N TYR A 57 -2.51 20.06 37.49
CA TYR A 57 -2.28 21.51 37.35
C TYR A 57 -3.53 22.31 36.96
N GLY A 58 -4.65 21.67 36.66
CA GLY A 58 -5.88 22.35 36.23
C GLY A 58 -5.77 23.01 34.86
N LEU A 59 -4.77 22.65 34.06
CA LEU A 59 -4.47 23.26 32.77
C LEU A 59 -5.04 22.43 31.62
N LYS A 60 -5.83 23.07 30.76
CA LYS A 60 -6.30 22.49 29.51
C LYS A 60 -5.32 22.83 28.40
N ILE A 61 -4.89 21.83 27.64
CA ILE A 61 -4.07 22.04 26.45
C ILE A 61 -5.02 22.42 25.31
N GLU A 62 -4.77 23.56 24.66
CA GLU A 62 -5.58 23.98 23.52
C GLU A 62 -5.38 23.03 22.33
N GLU A 63 -6.49 22.68 21.70
CA GLU A 63 -6.51 21.80 20.54
C GLU A 63 -6.46 22.65 19.25
N PRO A 64 -5.39 22.53 18.44
CA PRO A 64 -5.39 23.14 17.12
C PRO A 64 -6.26 22.31 16.16
N GLY A 65 -7.57 22.53 16.16
CA GLY A 65 -8.53 21.75 15.36
C GLY A 65 -8.18 21.69 13.86
N LEU A 66 -7.71 22.80 13.28
CA LEU A 66 -7.26 22.83 11.88
C LEU A 66 -6.07 21.89 11.60
N VAL A 67 -5.17 21.71 12.57
CA VAL A 67 -4.04 20.77 12.44
C VAL A 67 -4.58 19.34 12.39
N SER A 68 -5.55 19.00 13.24
CA SER A 68 -6.24 17.69 13.21
C SER A 68 -6.80 17.39 11.82
N ASP A 69 -7.55 18.35 11.26
CA ASP A 69 -8.22 18.23 9.97
C ASP A 69 -7.24 18.03 8.81
N ILE A 70 -6.21 18.88 8.71
CA ILE A 70 -5.21 18.82 7.63
C ILE A 70 -4.50 17.46 7.64
N PHE A 71 -4.00 17.03 8.80
CA PHE A 71 -3.23 15.79 8.91
C PHE A 71 -4.10 14.55 8.76
N LEU A 72 -5.35 14.58 9.23
CA LEU A 72 -6.33 13.52 8.98
C LEU A 72 -6.62 13.38 7.47
N MET A 73 -6.83 14.48 6.75
CA MET A 73 -7.13 14.45 5.33
C MET A 73 -5.93 13.99 4.49
N MET A 74 -4.72 14.45 4.80
CA MET A 74 -3.49 13.95 4.16
C MET A 74 -3.30 12.45 4.38
N PHE A 75 -3.55 11.97 5.61
CA PHE A 75 -3.54 10.56 5.92
C PHE A 75 -4.58 9.77 5.10
N MET A 76 -5.83 10.26 5.04
CA MET A 76 -6.90 9.61 4.28
C MET A 76 -6.61 9.55 2.79
N TYR A 77 -6.06 10.62 2.22
CA TYR A 77 -5.57 10.62 0.83
C TYR A 77 -4.46 9.58 0.62
N ALA A 78 -3.47 9.51 1.50
CA ALA A 78 -2.36 8.56 1.40
C ALA A 78 -2.82 7.09 1.51
N ILE A 79 -3.85 6.82 2.31
CA ILE A 79 -4.54 5.52 2.37
C ILE A 79 -5.28 5.26 1.07
N GLY A 80 -6.05 6.23 0.56
CA GLY A 80 -6.78 6.09 -0.69
C GLY A 80 -5.85 5.77 -1.87
N MET A 81 -4.71 6.46 -1.95
CA MET A 81 -3.69 6.24 -2.97
C MET A 81 -3.08 4.83 -2.93
N LYS A 82 -2.97 4.24 -1.73
CA LYS A 82 -2.47 2.87 -1.53
C LYS A 82 -3.52 1.82 -1.91
N VAL A 83 -4.76 2.04 -1.47
CA VAL A 83 -5.82 1.03 -1.52
C VAL A 83 -6.48 0.95 -2.89
N GLY A 84 -6.62 2.07 -3.62
CA GLY A 84 -7.32 2.10 -4.91
C GLY A 84 -6.84 1.05 -5.91
N PRO A 85 -5.53 0.97 -6.24
CA PRO A 85 -5.00 0.00 -7.18
C PRO A 85 -5.27 -1.45 -6.74
N GLN A 86 -5.06 -1.74 -5.46
CA GLN A 86 -5.22 -3.08 -4.88
C GLN A 86 -6.68 -3.53 -4.91
N PHE A 87 -7.60 -2.62 -4.63
CA PHE A 87 -9.04 -2.90 -4.61
C PHE A 87 -9.56 -3.31 -5.99
N PHE A 88 -9.29 -2.49 -7.01
CA PHE A 88 -9.86 -2.72 -8.35
C PHE A 88 -9.20 -3.89 -9.10
N SER A 89 -7.91 -4.13 -8.91
CA SER A 89 -7.24 -5.31 -9.48
C SER A 89 -7.71 -6.61 -8.84
N GLY A 90 -7.96 -6.60 -7.52
CA GLY A 90 -8.47 -7.75 -6.78
C GLY A 90 -9.85 -8.20 -7.25
N LEU A 91 -10.73 -7.24 -7.61
CA LEU A 91 -12.09 -7.53 -8.08
C LEU A 91 -12.11 -8.22 -9.46
N ALA A 92 -11.12 -7.97 -10.30
CA ALA A 92 -11.09 -8.47 -11.68
C ALA A 92 -10.43 -9.85 -11.85
N ARG A 93 -9.56 -10.27 -10.92
CA ARG A 93 -8.77 -11.52 -11.01
C ARG A 93 -9.52 -12.79 -10.56
N GLY A 94 -10.85 -12.85 -10.70
CA GLY A 94 -11.62 -14.04 -10.31
C GLY A 94 -11.64 -14.35 -8.80
N GLY A 95 -11.20 -13.41 -7.95
CA GLY A 95 -11.11 -13.55 -6.49
C GLY A 95 -12.42 -13.31 -5.76
N ILE A 96 -13.58 -13.73 -6.31
CA ILE A 96 -14.88 -13.47 -5.68
C ILE A 96 -14.94 -14.03 -4.25
N ASP A 97 -14.26 -15.14 -3.98
CA ASP A 97 -14.18 -15.70 -2.63
C ASP A 97 -13.37 -14.84 -1.68
N PHE A 98 -12.31 -14.19 -2.15
CA PHE A 98 -11.58 -13.22 -1.34
C PHE A 98 -12.43 -11.98 -1.05
N VAL A 99 -13.25 -11.54 -2.02
CA VAL A 99 -14.24 -10.48 -1.80
C VAL A 99 -15.25 -10.91 -0.74
N VAL A 100 -15.86 -12.10 -0.88
CA VAL A 100 -16.82 -12.64 0.09
C VAL A 100 -16.22 -12.78 1.48
N ILE A 101 -14.97 -13.27 1.58
CA ILE A 101 -14.22 -13.32 2.85
C ILE A 101 -14.12 -11.92 3.46
N GLY A 102 -13.67 -10.92 2.72
CA GLY A 102 -13.59 -9.55 3.23
C GLY A 102 -14.95 -9.00 3.68
N LEU A 103 -16.03 -9.26 2.92
CA LEU A 103 -17.39 -8.88 3.29
C LEU A 103 -17.84 -9.56 4.60
N ILE A 104 -17.61 -10.86 4.74
CA ILE A 104 -17.91 -11.60 5.97
C ILE A 104 -17.19 -10.96 7.14
N VAL A 105 -15.88 -10.70 7.03
CA VAL A 105 -15.09 -10.15 8.13
C VAL A 105 -15.57 -8.73 8.50
N VAL A 106 -15.81 -7.85 7.53
CA VAL A 106 -16.17 -6.45 7.84
C VAL A 106 -17.60 -6.30 8.36
N PHE A 107 -18.58 -6.97 7.74
CA PHE A 107 -19.97 -6.85 8.17
C PHE A 107 -20.24 -7.59 9.46
N SER A 108 -19.62 -8.75 9.69
CA SER A 108 -19.76 -9.44 10.99
C SER A 108 -19.12 -8.65 12.13
N ASN A 109 -17.96 -8.03 11.92
CA ASN A 109 -17.37 -7.13 12.92
C ASN A 109 -18.29 -5.95 13.24
N PHE A 110 -18.77 -5.24 12.21
CA PHE A 110 -19.69 -4.13 12.39
C PHE A 110 -20.96 -4.56 13.14
N ALA A 111 -21.58 -5.67 12.74
CA ALA A 111 -22.77 -6.20 13.38
C ALA A 111 -22.51 -6.58 14.85
N ILE A 112 -21.42 -7.32 15.12
CA ILE A 112 -21.03 -7.71 16.49
C ILE A 112 -20.87 -6.48 17.36
N VAL A 113 -20.15 -5.46 16.89
CA VAL A 113 -19.86 -4.28 17.70
C VAL A 113 -21.09 -3.39 17.88
N VAL A 114 -21.84 -3.08 16.82
CA VAL A 114 -23.02 -2.19 16.91
C VAL A 114 -24.12 -2.84 17.75
N ILE A 115 -24.43 -4.12 17.50
CA ILE A 115 -25.45 -4.84 18.26
C ILE A 115 -24.95 -5.06 19.70
N GLY A 116 -23.70 -5.52 19.85
CA GLY A 116 -23.10 -5.79 21.16
C GLY A 116 -23.04 -4.54 22.04
N ALA A 117 -22.65 -3.38 21.50
CA ALA A 117 -22.61 -2.12 22.22
C ALA A 117 -24.00 -1.71 22.73
N LYS A 118 -25.04 -1.87 21.90
CA LYS A 118 -26.43 -1.62 22.31
C LYS A 118 -26.91 -2.60 23.38
N LEU A 119 -26.62 -3.89 23.22
CA LEU A 119 -27.04 -4.93 24.18
C LEU A 119 -26.41 -4.77 25.56
N ILE A 120 -25.14 -4.38 25.63
CA ILE A 120 -24.42 -4.21 26.91
C ILE A 120 -24.48 -2.77 27.43
N GLY A 121 -25.21 -1.87 26.76
CA GLY A 121 -25.43 -0.48 27.16
C GLY A 121 -24.14 0.34 27.20
N LEU A 122 -23.32 0.27 26.15
CA LEU A 122 -22.19 1.20 25.97
C LEU A 122 -22.68 2.54 25.46
N GLU A 123 -22.11 3.62 26.00
CA GLU A 123 -22.38 4.98 25.57
C GLU A 123 -21.94 5.25 24.12
N PRO A 124 -22.46 6.32 23.49
CA PRO A 124 -22.03 6.75 22.16
C PRO A 124 -20.51 6.94 22.07
N GLY A 125 -19.98 6.62 20.88
CA GLY A 125 -18.55 6.67 20.57
C GLY A 125 -17.80 5.36 20.78
N TYR A 126 -18.19 4.53 21.77
CA TYR A 126 -17.50 3.26 22.02
C TYR A 126 -17.59 2.28 20.86
N ALA A 127 -18.73 2.20 20.16
CA ALA A 127 -18.89 1.29 19.03
C ALA A 127 -17.87 1.59 17.91
N ALA A 128 -17.74 2.85 17.51
CA ALA A 128 -16.75 3.27 16.51
C ALA A 128 -15.31 3.04 17.00
N GLY A 129 -15.02 3.33 18.27
CA GLY A 129 -13.73 3.05 18.90
C GLY A 129 -13.38 1.56 18.91
N ILE A 130 -14.33 0.69 19.26
CA ILE A 130 -14.15 -0.77 19.30
C ILE A 130 -13.98 -1.33 17.89
N ILE A 131 -14.71 -0.84 16.88
CA ILE A 131 -14.46 -1.21 15.48
C ILE A 131 -13.02 -0.84 15.13
N SER A 132 -12.61 0.42 15.36
CA SER A 132 -11.24 0.88 15.09
C SER A 132 -10.17 0.00 15.71
N GLY A 133 -10.28 -0.27 17.02
CA GLY A 133 -9.28 -1.04 17.74
C GLY A 133 -9.34 -2.53 17.40
N SER A 134 -10.53 -3.13 17.31
CA SER A 134 -10.66 -4.55 16.97
C SER A 134 -10.19 -4.85 15.54
N TYR A 135 -10.34 -3.93 14.60
CA TYR A 135 -9.79 -4.04 13.24
C TYR A 135 -8.33 -3.62 13.13
N THR A 136 -7.76 -2.99 14.16
CA THR A 136 -6.44 -2.36 14.13
C THR A 136 -6.30 -1.29 13.04
N VAL A 137 -7.42 -0.65 12.67
CA VAL A 137 -7.49 0.40 11.63
C VAL A 137 -7.80 1.73 12.31
N THR A 138 -6.77 2.42 12.78
CA THR A 138 -6.90 3.67 13.53
C THR A 138 -7.63 4.78 12.75
N ALA A 139 -7.57 4.72 11.42
CA ALA A 139 -8.33 5.58 10.52
C ALA A 139 -9.83 5.65 10.84
N VAL A 140 -10.41 4.58 11.39
CA VAL A 140 -11.82 4.52 11.81
C VAL A 140 -12.13 5.59 12.86
N MET A 141 -11.20 5.93 13.75
CA MET A 141 -11.39 7.03 14.71
C MET A 141 -11.54 8.37 14.01
N GLY A 142 -10.72 8.63 12.99
CA GLY A 142 -10.76 9.88 12.24
C GLY A 142 -12.09 10.09 11.51
N VAL A 143 -12.60 9.04 10.85
CA VAL A 143 -13.92 9.12 10.20
C VAL A 143 -15.05 9.24 11.22
N ALA A 144 -14.96 8.57 12.37
CA ALA A 144 -15.93 8.74 13.46
C ALA A 144 -15.93 10.18 14.01
N GLN A 145 -14.76 10.77 14.23
CA GLN A 145 -14.64 12.18 14.63
C GLN A 145 -15.23 13.12 13.57
N SER A 146 -15.04 12.81 12.28
CA SER A 146 -15.63 13.61 11.21
C SER A 146 -17.16 13.54 11.15
N ALA A 147 -17.79 12.45 11.61
CA ALA A 147 -19.25 12.38 11.77
C ALA A 147 -19.75 13.36 12.84
N ILE A 148 -18.95 13.60 13.88
CA ILE A 148 -19.26 14.57 14.92
C ILE A 148 -19.06 16.00 14.40
N SER A 149 -17.91 16.29 13.79
CA SER A 149 -17.60 17.66 13.32
C SER A 149 -18.46 18.11 12.15
N SER A 150 -18.94 17.18 11.31
CA SER A 150 -19.90 17.47 10.24
C SER A 150 -21.35 17.66 10.71
N GLY A 151 -21.65 17.37 11.98
CA GLY A 151 -23.01 17.42 12.53
C GLY A 151 -23.90 16.24 12.15
N ALA A 152 -23.36 15.19 11.52
CA ALA A 152 -24.10 13.97 11.20
C ALA A 152 -24.48 13.15 12.45
N PHE A 153 -23.72 13.32 13.55
CA PHE A 153 -24.06 12.80 14.86
C PHE A 153 -24.39 13.97 15.81
N THR A 154 -25.50 13.84 16.55
CA THR A 154 -25.86 14.78 17.61
C THR A 154 -25.75 14.07 18.97
N PRO A 155 -24.94 14.58 19.91
CA PRO A 155 -24.81 13.99 21.24
C PRO A 155 -26.16 13.94 21.99
N PRO A 156 -26.45 12.87 22.75
CA PRO A 156 -27.60 12.84 23.65
C PRO A 156 -27.54 13.93 24.72
N GLU A 157 -28.71 14.33 25.25
CA GLU A 157 -28.78 15.30 26.34
C GLU A 157 -27.89 14.90 27.53
N GLY A 158 -27.08 15.85 28.01
CA GLY A 158 -26.14 15.63 29.12
C GLY A 158 -24.76 15.08 28.73
N MET A 159 -24.53 14.73 27.45
CA MET A 159 -23.24 14.26 26.96
C MET A 159 -22.53 15.29 26.07
N SER A 160 -21.32 15.69 26.44
CA SER A 160 -20.51 16.61 25.63
C SER A 160 -19.81 15.90 24.46
N ILE A 161 -19.52 16.64 23.37
CA ILE A 161 -18.73 16.14 22.23
C ILE A 161 -17.38 15.56 22.66
N ASP A 162 -16.65 16.23 23.56
CA ASP A 162 -15.35 15.68 23.98
C ASP A 162 -15.50 14.38 24.81
N GLN A 163 -16.65 14.13 25.44
CA GLN A 163 -16.91 12.85 26.11
C GLN A 163 -17.09 11.72 25.09
N VAL A 164 -17.85 11.98 24.02
CA VAL A 164 -18.00 11.03 22.91
C VAL A 164 -16.66 10.73 22.25
N SER A 165 -15.85 11.78 22.02
CA SER A 165 -14.48 11.67 21.52
C SER A 165 -13.60 10.82 22.45
N ALA A 166 -13.73 11.00 23.76
CA ALA A 166 -13.01 10.19 24.75
C ALA A 166 -13.46 8.73 24.75
N ASN A 167 -14.75 8.46 24.57
CA ASN A 167 -15.29 7.10 24.43
C ASN A 167 -14.75 6.41 23.17
N ILE A 168 -14.63 7.13 22.03
CA ILE A 168 -13.99 6.62 20.81
C ILE A 168 -12.53 6.23 21.09
N ALA A 169 -11.75 7.14 21.70
CA ALA A 169 -10.34 6.91 22.00
C ALA A 169 -10.13 5.74 22.98
N ALA A 170 -10.96 5.63 24.02
CA ALA A 170 -10.91 4.54 24.99
C ALA A 170 -11.30 3.19 24.37
N GLY A 171 -12.37 3.16 23.57
CA GLY A 171 -12.79 1.98 22.81
C GLY A 171 -11.67 1.47 21.91
N TYR A 172 -11.01 2.38 21.19
CA TYR A 172 -9.85 2.05 20.36
C TYR A 172 -8.69 1.49 21.19
N ALA A 173 -8.23 2.22 22.22
CA ALA A 173 -7.01 1.87 22.95
C ALA A 173 -7.09 0.47 23.57
N ILE A 174 -8.21 0.15 24.24
CA ILE A 174 -8.40 -1.15 24.89
C ILE A 174 -8.50 -2.27 23.85
N SER A 175 -9.35 -2.08 22.82
CA SER A 175 -9.60 -3.11 21.81
C SER A 175 -8.38 -3.37 20.94
N TYR A 176 -7.60 -2.33 20.63
CA TYR A 176 -6.40 -2.40 19.79
C TYR A 176 -5.31 -3.26 20.42
N VAL A 177 -5.01 -3.03 21.71
CA VAL A 177 -3.98 -3.79 22.43
C VAL A 177 -4.31 -5.27 22.46
N LEU A 178 -5.56 -5.60 22.79
CA LEU A 178 -6.02 -6.98 22.86
C LEU A 178 -6.06 -7.62 21.47
N SER A 179 -6.60 -6.91 20.48
CA SER A 179 -6.72 -7.41 19.10
C SER A 179 -5.37 -7.71 18.48
N THR A 180 -4.39 -6.80 18.60
CA THR A 180 -3.08 -6.91 17.93
C THR A 180 -2.36 -8.21 18.27
N VAL A 181 -2.33 -8.61 19.55
CA VAL A 181 -1.67 -9.86 19.96
C VAL A 181 -2.52 -11.07 19.57
N LEU A 182 -3.81 -11.02 19.90
CA LEU A 182 -4.69 -12.18 19.77
C LEU A 182 -4.90 -12.56 18.31
N ILE A 183 -5.00 -11.61 17.39
CA ILE A 183 -5.22 -11.91 15.98
C ILE A 183 -4.02 -12.61 15.33
N ILE A 184 -2.79 -12.22 15.70
CA ILE A 184 -1.56 -12.86 15.18
C ILE A 184 -1.54 -14.33 15.58
N LEU A 185 -1.74 -14.60 16.88
CA LEU A 185 -1.77 -15.96 17.40
C LEU A 185 -2.95 -16.74 16.81
N PHE A 186 -4.11 -16.10 16.70
CA PHE A 186 -5.30 -16.75 16.18
C PHE A 186 -5.12 -17.20 14.74
N ILE A 187 -4.70 -16.31 13.83
CA ILE A 187 -4.45 -16.68 12.43
C ILE A 187 -3.32 -17.71 12.30
N LYS A 188 -2.22 -17.53 13.06
CA LYS A 188 -1.08 -18.46 13.06
C LYS A 188 -1.49 -19.89 13.38
N TYR A 189 -2.34 -20.07 14.40
CA TYR A 189 -2.78 -21.38 14.86
C TYR A 189 -4.13 -21.82 14.27
N LEU A 190 -4.75 -21.01 13.41
CA LEU A 190 -6.07 -21.29 12.85
C LEU A 190 -6.11 -22.61 12.07
N PRO A 191 -5.13 -22.94 11.18
CA PRO A 191 -5.12 -24.24 10.52
C PRO A 191 -5.04 -25.40 11.53
N SER A 192 -4.14 -25.30 12.50
CA SER A 192 -3.92 -26.33 13.52
C SER A 192 -5.14 -26.55 14.41
N LEU A 193 -5.92 -25.51 14.70
CA LEU A 193 -7.17 -25.59 15.46
C LEU A 193 -8.20 -26.50 14.77
N PHE A 194 -8.12 -26.63 13.44
CA PHE A 194 -8.97 -27.50 12.63
C PHE A 194 -8.29 -28.83 12.25
N GLY A 195 -7.17 -29.18 12.91
CA GLY A 195 -6.44 -30.42 12.66
C GLY A 195 -5.66 -30.43 11.33
N ILE A 196 -5.40 -29.26 10.75
CA ILE A 196 -4.68 -29.11 9.49
C ILE A 196 -3.22 -28.79 9.77
N ASP A 197 -2.31 -29.51 9.11
CA ASP A 197 -0.89 -29.20 9.12
C ASP A 197 -0.61 -27.98 8.21
N PRO A 198 -0.19 -26.83 8.77
CA PRO A 198 0.03 -25.61 7.99
C PRO A 198 1.21 -25.75 7.02
N VAL A 199 2.24 -26.54 7.35
CA VAL A 199 3.42 -26.74 6.48
C VAL A 199 3.03 -27.58 5.26
N LYS A 200 2.23 -28.63 5.48
CA LYS A 200 1.67 -29.41 4.38
C LYS A 200 0.79 -28.55 3.46
N ALA A 201 -0.10 -27.74 4.04
CA ALA A 201 -0.97 -26.85 3.27
C ALA A 201 -0.16 -25.82 2.45
N GLY A 202 0.93 -25.28 2.99
CA GLY A 202 1.86 -24.38 2.28
C GLY A 202 2.48 -25.04 1.06
N LYS A 203 3.02 -26.26 1.21
CA LYS A 203 3.61 -27.01 0.09
C LYS A 203 2.58 -27.39 -0.98
N GLU A 204 1.36 -27.75 -0.57
CA GLU A 204 0.26 -28.01 -1.52
C GLU A 204 -0.11 -26.74 -2.29
N ALA A 205 -0.13 -25.58 -1.63
CA ALA A 205 -0.37 -24.30 -2.27
C ALA A 205 0.75 -23.97 -3.27
N GLU A 206 2.02 -24.17 -2.89
CA GLU A 206 3.15 -23.99 -3.81
C GLU A 206 2.98 -24.86 -5.05
N ALA A 207 2.65 -26.15 -4.91
CA ALA A 207 2.45 -27.03 -6.07
C ALA A 207 1.29 -26.58 -6.98
N GLU A 208 0.21 -26.06 -6.41
CA GLU A 208 -0.97 -25.60 -7.15
C GLU A 208 -0.74 -24.25 -7.86
N PHE A 209 0.04 -23.35 -7.25
CA PHE A 209 0.25 -21.98 -7.73
C PHE A 209 1.64 -21.72 -8.34
N SER A 210 2.57 -22.68 -8.34
CA SER A 210 3.88 -22.58 -9.00
C SER A 210 3.81 -22.61 -10.54
N THR A 211 2.61 -22.72 -11.12
CA THR A 211 2.41 -22.63 -12.57
C THR A 211 2.15 -21.18 -13.00
N GLY A 212 3.22 -20.38 -13.01
CA GLY A 212 3.41 -19.32 -14.00
C GLY A 212 2.52 -18.08 -13.92
N ASP A 213 2.31 -17.49 -12.74
CA ASP A 213 1.73 -16.15 -12.66
C ASP A 213 2.64 -15.23 -11.83
N ASP A 214 3.82 -14.91 -12.39
CA ASP A 214 4.64 -13.76 -11.99
C ASP A 214 3.85 -12.48 -12.30
N ASN A 215 2.87 -12.22 -11.44
CA ASN A 215 2.05 -11.04 -11.53
C ASN A 215 2.90 -9.83 -11.16
N GLU A 216 3.31 -9.11 -12.18
CA GLU A 216 3.98 -7.83 -12.07
C GLU A 216 3.09 -6.85 -11.29
N LYS A 217 3.71 -5.97 -10.50
CA LYS A 217 2.98 -4.98 -9.71
C LYS A 217 2.20 -4.05 -10.64
N LEU A 218 1.02 -3.59 -10.22
CA LEU A 218 0.25 -2.64 -11.02
C LEU A 218 1.07 -1.38 -11.34
N PRO A 219 0.81 -0.74 -12.48
CA PRO A 219 1.51 0.47 -12.83
C PRO A 219 1.43 1.55 -11.75
N SER A 220 2.54 2.27 -11.54
CA SER A 220 2.64 3.35 -10.56
C SER A 220 2.31 2.98 -9.10
N THR A 221 2.36 1.70 -8.74
CA THR A 221 2.22 1.22 -7.35
C THR A 221 3.57 0.86 -6.75
N PHE A 222 3.66 0.71 -5.42
CA PHE A 222 4.93 0.36 -4.78
C PHE A 222 5.54 -0.94 -5.36
N GLY A 223 6.84 -0.88 -5.69
CA GLY A 223 7.61 -1.99 -6.27
C GLY A 223 7.45 -2.17 -7.79
N PHE A 224 6.75 -1.28 -8.48
CA PHE A 224 6.61 -1.37 -9.95
C PHE A 224 7.96 -1.20 -10.70
N SER A 225 8.89 -0.48 -10.09
CA SER A 225 10.25 -0.21 -10.55
C SER A 225 11.26 -1.28 -10.17
N ASP A 226 10.85 -2.32 -9.43
CA ASP A 226 11.74 -3.39 -9.01
C ASP A 226 12.32 -4.07 -10.27
N VAL A 227 13.65 -4.06 -10.42
CA VAL A 227 14.32 -4.71 -11.55
C VAL A 227 14.05 -6.22 -11.52
N GLY A 228 14.08 -6.82 -10.32
CA GLY A 228 13.90 -8.26 -10.15
C GLY A 228 15.01 -9.07 -10.83
N ILE A 229 14.77 -10.36 -11.01
CA ILE A 229 15.64 -11.23 -11.82
C ILE A 229 15.17 -11.13 -13.26
N LEU A 230 16.06 -10.70 -14.15
CA LEU A 230 15.79 -10.67 -15.59
C LEU A 230 16.51 -11.84 -16.27
N PRO A 231 15.95 -12.45 -17.32
CA PRO A 231 16.62 -13.50 -18.10
C PRO A 231 17.71 -12.95 -19.04
N ILE A 232 18.12 -11.70 -18.83
CA ILE A 232 19.08 -10.98 -19.66
C ILE A 232 20.16 -10.34 -18.78
N ASP A 233 21.36 -10.14 -19.34
CA ASP A 233 22.50 -9.56 -18.65
C ASP A 233 23.30 -8.64 -19.59
N VAL A 234 24.30 -7.93 -19.06
CA VAL A 234 25.28 -7.15 -19.84
C VAL A 234 26.67 -7.76 -19.68
N ARG A 235 27.24 -8.24 -20.78
CA ARG A 235 28.59 -8.86 -20.81
C ARG A 235 29.51 -8.11 -21.77
N ALA A 236 30.81 -8.13 -21.49
CA ALA A 236 31.80 -7.37 -22.25
C ALA A 236 32.63 -8.30 -23.15
N TYR A 237 32.68 -8.00 -24.44
CA TYR A 237 33.42 -8.78 -25.43
C TYR A 237 34.40 -7.90 -26.19
N LYS A 238 35.59 -8.43 -26.46
CA LYS A 238 36.55 -7.77 -27.34
C LYS A 238 36.22 -8.11 -28.79
N VAL A 239 36.03 -7.10 -29.62
CA VAL A 239 35.75 -7.25 -31.05
C VAL A 239 37.00 -7.76 -31.76
N THR A 240 37.00 -9.04 -32.16
CA THR A 240 38.09 -9.67 -32.91
C THR A 240 37.69 -10.06 -34.34
N HIS A 241 36.39 -10.14 -34.60
CA HIS A 241 35.82 -10.53 -35.88
C HIS A 241 35.67 -9.34 -36.84
N GLN A 242 36.13 -9.50 -38.08
CA GLN A 242 36.21 -8.41 -39.07
C GLN A 242 34.84 -8.02 -39.64
N GLU A 243 33.91 -8.95 -39.67
CA GLU A 243 32.54 -8.75 -40.16
C GLU A 243 31.74 -7.73 -39.34
N LEU A 244 32.14 -7.47 -38.10
CA LEU A 244 31.57 -6.45 -37.22
C LEU A 244 32.15 -5.06 -37.45
N VAL A 245 33.37 -4.98 -38.00
CA VAL A 245 34.10 -3.72 -38.16
C VAL A 245 33.44 -2.85 -39.22
N GLY A 246 33.30 -1.54 -38.92
CA GLY A 246 32.68 -0.57 -39.82
C GLY A 246 31.16 -0.62 -39.86
N ARG A 247 30.51 -1.49 -39.05
CA ARG A 247 29.06 -1.49 -38.84
C ARG A 247 28.69 -0.69 -37.61
N SER A 248 27.56 -0.01 -37.67
CA SER A 248 27.04 0.78 -36.54
C SER A 248 26.31 -0.11 -35.54
N VAL A 249 26.28 0.28 -34.27
CA VAL A 249 25.54 -0.48 -33.23
C VAL A 249 24.04 -0.63 -33.56
N GLN A 250 23.41 0.37 -34.16
CA GLN A 250 22.01 0.27 -34.60
C GLN A 250 21.83 -0.67 -35.79
N GLU A 251 22.79 -0.70 -36.73
CA GLU A 251 22.76 -1.65 -37.85
C GLU A 251 22.92 -3.09 -37.36
N LEU A 252 23.84 -3.32 -36.42
CA LEU A 252 24.03 -4.63 -35.80
C LEU A 252 22.76 -5.10 -35.11
N TYR A 253 22.10 -4.23 -34.34
CA TYR A 253 20.84 -4.57 -33.69
C TYR A 253 19.71 -4.92 -34.67
N ARG A 254 19.63 -4.24 -35.83
CA ARG A 254 18.63 -4.59 -36.85
C ARG A 254 18.83 -6.00 -37.43
N ASN A 255 20.07 -6.45 -37.51
CA ASN A 255 20.41 -7.78 -38.00
C ASN A 255 20.32 -8.84 -36.88
N PHE A 256 20.57 -8.45 -35.63
CA PHE A 256 20.61 -9.31 -34.45
C PHE A 256 19.82 -8.67 -33.29
N PRO A 257 18.48 -8.68 -33.34
CA PRO A 257 17.62 -7.95 -32.38
C PRO A 257 17.67 -8.50 -30.96
N ASP A 258 18.17 -9.72 -30.76
CA ASP A 258 18.27 -10.38 -29.46
C ASP A 258 19.48 -9.90 -28.63
N ALA A 259 20.37 -9.10 -29.22
CA ALA A 259 21.58 -8.59 -28.58
C ALA A 259 21.84 -7.11 -28.95
N ALA A 260 21.84 -6.24 -27.95
CA ALA A 260 22.08 -4.81 -28.13
C ALA A 260 23.45 -4.40 -27.56
N VAL A 261 24.28 -3.78 -28.40
CA VAL A 261 25.50 -3.11 -27.93
C VAL A 261 25.10 -1.81 -27.23
N LEU A 262 25.42 -1.68 -25.95
CA LEU A 262 25.07 -0.51 -25.13
C LEU A 262 26.22 0.48 -24.94
N LYS A 263 27.46 -0.02 -24.90
CA LYS A 263 28.68 0.78 -24.73
C LYS A 263 29.80 0.23 -25.60
N VAL A 264 30.64 1.13 -26.10
CA VAL A 264 31.88 0.81 -26.82
C VAL A 264 33.04 1.48 -26.08
N VAL A 265 34.02 0.69 -25.66
CA VAL A 265 35.25 1.15 -25.02
C VAL A 265 36.38 1.05 -26.03
N ARG A 266 36.97 2.20 -26.36
CA ARG A 266 38.07 2.34 -27.32
C ARG A 266 39.25 3.03 -26.64
N GLY A 267 40.22 2.24 -26.20
CA GLY A 267 41.32 2.73 -25.37
C GLY A 267 40.79 3.31 -24.06
N GLU A 268 40.90 4.63 -23.89
CA GLU A 268 40.39 5.35 -22.72
C GLU A 268 38.98 5.94 -22.91
N GLN A 269 38.47 5.96 -24.14
CA GLN A 269 37.17 6.53 -24.43
C GLN A 269 36.07 5.50 -24.19
N VAL A 270 35.00 5.93 -23.51
CA VAL A 270 33.73 5.19 -23.41
C VAL A 270 32.71 5.94 -24.27
N ILE A 271 32.12 5.24 -25.22
CA ILE A 271 31.15 5.78 -26.19
C ILE A 271 29.82 5.05 -25.96
N ASP A 272 28.75 5.81 -25.72
CA ASP A 272 27.42 5.24 -25.50
C ASP A 272 26.76 4.88 -26.84
N ALA A 273 25.90 3.85 -26.83
CA ALA A 273 25.18 3.42 -28.02
C ALA A 273 24.24 4.50 -28.59
N SER A 274 23.86 5.50 -27.80
CA SER A 274 23.09 6.67 -28.24
C SER A 274 23.77 7.46 -29.36
N ASP A 275 25.11 7.46 -29.38
CA ASP A 275 25.91 8.14 -30.41
C ASP A 275 26.01 7.32 -31.71
N ASN A 276 25.46 6.10 -31.71
CA ASN A 276 25.49 5.13 -32.78
C ASN A 276 26.90 4.90 -33.39
N PRO A 277 27.93 4.57 -32.57
CA PRO A 277 29.29 4.41 -33.07
C PRO A 277 29.42 3.24 -34.05
N MET A 278 30.40 3.36 -34.95
CA MET A 278 30.89 2.27 -35.80
C MET A 278 31.93 1.47 -35.03
N LEU A 279 31.82 0.14 -35.05
CA LEU A 279 32.78 -0.72 -34.35
C LEU A 279 34.13 -0.77 -35.07
N GLU A 280 35.21 -0.75 -34.30
CA GLU A 280 36.59 -0.94 -34.74
C GLU A 280 37.18 -2.22 -34.17
N LEU A 281 38.20 -2.74 -34.84
CA LEU A 281 38.92 -3.91 -34.36
C LEU A 281 39.59 -3.59 -33.01
N ASN A 282 39.45 -4.50 -32.04
CA ASN A 282 39.90 -4.36 -30.65
C ASN A 282 39.07 -3.43 -29.76
N ASP A 283 37.96 -2.87 -30.25
CA ASP A 283 36.98 -2.27 -29.34
C ASP A 283 36.52 -3.31 -28.31
N VAL A 284 36.19 -2.86 -27.10
CA VAL A 284 35.52 -3.69 -26.11
C VAL A 284 34.08 -3.21 -26.00
N ILE A 285 33.12 -4.09 -26.28
CA ILE A 285 31.70 -3.74 -26.35
C ILE A 285 30.92 -4.38 -25.21
N GLY A 286 30.05 -3.60 -24.57
CA GLY A 286 29.09 -4.08 -23.59
C GLY A 286 27.80 -4.47 -24.29
N ILE A 287 27.47 -5.76 -24.29
CA ILE A 287 26.33 -6.32 -25.01
C ILE A 287 25.28 -6.77 -24.00
N ARG A 288 24.05 -6.31 -24.19
CA ARG A 288 22.88 -6.74 -23.45
C ARG A 288 22.07 -7.74 -24.25
N GLY A 289 21.78 -8.91 -23.66
CA GLY A 289 21.03 -9.97 -24.31
C GLY A 289 20.67 -11.10 -23.34
N GLU A 290 19.96 -12.12 -23.83
CA GLU A 290 19.63 -13.30 -23.01
C GLU A 290 20.88 -14.05 -22.55
N TYR A 291 20.84 -14.55 -21.31
CA TYR A 291 21.96 -15.31 -20.73
C TYR A 291 22.47 -16.41 -21.65
N ARG A 292 21.54 -17.19 -22.23
CA ARG A 292 21.87 -18.29 -23.14
C ARG A 292 22.64 -17.76 -24.35
N VAL A 293 22.11 -16.74 -25.03
CA VAL A 293 22.69 -16.16 -26.25
C VAL A 293 24.08 -15.60 -25.98
N LEU A 294 24.23 -14.77 -24.94
CA LEU A 294 25.54 -14.17 -24.61
C LEU A 294 26.60 -15.25 -24.32
N ILE A 295 26.25 -16.31 -23.60
CA ILE A 295 27.20 -17.37 -23.24
C ILE A 295 27.54 -18.25 -24.45
N THR A 296 26.56 -18.65 -25.26
CA THR A 296 26.79 -19.63 -26.35
C THR A 296 27.32 -19.00 -27.63
N GLU A 297 26.86 -17.79 -27.94
CA GLU A 297 27.10 -17.14 -29.24
C GLU A 297 28.10 -15.99 -29.13
N GLY A 298 28.24 -15.37 -27.94
CA GLY A 298 29.10 -14.19 -27.74
C GLY A 298 30.56 -14.37 -28.17
N GLU A 299 31.22 -15.44 -27.72
CA GLU A 299 32.62 -15.69 -28.10
C GLU A 299 32.77 -16.09 -29.57
N ALA A 300 31.80 -16.83 -30.10
CA ALA A 300 31.83 -17.32 -31.48
C ALA A 300 31.63 -16.21 -32.51
N ASP A 301 30.73 -15.26 -32.23
CA ASP A 301 30.28 -14.26 -33.20
C ASP A 301 30.97 -12.89 -33.02
N ILE A 302 31.53 -12.59 -31.84
CA ILE A 302 32.16 -11.30 -31.54
C ILE A 302 33.64 -11.44 -31.24
N GLY A 303 34.00 -12.33 -30.32
CA GLY A 303 35.35 -12.53 -29.83
C GLY A 303 35.39 -12.76 -28.33
N ASN A 304 36.60 -12.89 -27.77
CA ASN A 304 36.76 -13.29 -26.36
C ASN A 304 36.02 -12.36 -25.40
N GLU A 305 35.34 -12.96 -24.42
CA GLU A 305 34.82 -12.21 -23.29
C GLU A 305 35.97 -11.63 -22.46
N VAL A 306 35.80 -10.41 -21.97
CA VAL A 306 36.80 -9.69 -21.17
C VAL A 306 36.15 -9.04 -19.96
N ASP A 307 36.87 -8.95 -18.84
CA ASP A 307 36.42 -8.15 -17.68
C ASP A 307 36.79 -6.68 -17.89
N GLU A 308 35.95 -5.95 -18.61
CA GLU A 308 36.03 -4.50 -18.76
C GLU A 308 34.82 -3.83 -18.10
N PRO A 309 34.94 -3.40 -16.83
CA PRO A 309 33.84 -2.78 -16.09
C PRO A 309 33.21 -1.58 -16.80
N ARG A 310 33.98 -0.79 -17.55
CA ARG A 310 33.45 0.39 -18.26
C ARG A 310 32.44 0.02 -19.35
N ALA A 311 32.61 -1.15 -19.97
CA ALA A 311 31.70 -1.68 -20.98
C ALA A 311 30.46 -2.34 -20.37
N ARG A 312 30.62 -3.12 -19.28
CA ARG A 312 29.52 -3.89 -18.67
C ARG A 312 28.70 -3.14 -17.63
N ASN A 313 29.26 -2.13 -16.95
CA ASN A 313 28.53 -1.37 -15.94
C ASN A 313 27.58 -0.38 -16.63
N VAL A 314 26.34 -0.83 -16.83
CA VAL A 314 25.24 -0.05 -17.36
C VAL A 314 24.14 -0.02 -16.31
N ASP A 315 23.75 1.17 -15.88
CA ASP A 315 22.63 1.33 -14.95
C ASP A 315 21.34 0.95 -15.67
N ILE A 316 20.58 0.03 -15.07
CA ILE A 316 19.30 -0.45 -15.59
C ILE A 316 18.19 0.10 -14.69
N GLU A 317 17.25 0.80 -15.31
CA GLU A 317 16.02 1.26 -14.68
C GLU A 317 14.81 0.52 -15.25
N VAL A 318 13.72 0.52 -14.48
CA VAL A 318 12.41 0.00 -14.91
C VAL A 318 11.45 1.17 -15.05
N ALA A 319 10.78 1.22 -16.19
CA ALA A 319 9.81 2.27 -16.50
C ALA A 319 8.49 1.67 -17.00
N ASP A 320 7.39 2.29 -16.58
CA ASP A 320 6.08 2.12 -17.19
C ASP A 320 5.90 3.15 -18.31
N ILE A 321 5.44 2.70 -19.48
CA ILE A 321 5.19 3.55 -20.65
C ILE A 321 3.72 3.42 -21.04
N HIS A 322 2.97 4.53 -21.00
CA HIS A 322 1.58 4.58 -21.44
C HIS A 322 1.51 4.71 -22.96
N VAL A 323 1.11 3.67 -23.67
CA VAL A 323 1.18 3.61 -25.13
C VAL A 323 0.25 4.66 -25.76
N GLY A 324 0.86 5.66 -26.39
CA GLY A 324 0.16 6.70 -27.13
C GLY A 324 -0.28 6.22 -28.51
N LYS A 325 -0.98 7.11 -29.22
CA LYS A 325 -1.26 6.88 -30.65
C LYS A 325 0.06 6.98 -31.42
N SER A 326 0.56 5.85 -31.90
CA SER A 326 1.81 5.72 -32.66
C SER A 326 1.66 4.67 -33.76
N GLU A 327 2.60 4.62 -34.70
CA GLU A 327 2.65 3.57 -35.73
C GLU A 327 2.95 2.17 -35.16
N HIS A 328 3.40 2.10 -33.90
CA HIS A 328 3.73 0.87 -33.21
C HIS A 328 2.55 0.32 -32.39
N ALA A 329 1.48 1.10 -32.20
CA ALA A 329 0.24 0.59 -31.61
C ALA A 329 -0.46 -0.39 -32.57
N GLY A 330 -0.93 -1.51 -32.05
CA GLY A 330 -1.48 -2.65 -32.81
C GLY A 330 -0.44 -3.70 -33.20
N LYS A 331 0.86 -3.46 -32.97
CA LYS A 331 1.92 -4.43 -33.23
C LYS A 331 2.04 -5.45 -32.10
N THR A 332 2.58 -6.61 -32.42
CA THR A 332 2.86 -7.66 -31.44
C THR A 332 4.12 -7.38 -30.64
N ILE A 333 4.28 -7.99 -29.46
CA ILE A 333 5.53 -7.93 -28.68
C ILE A 333 6.75 -8.33 -29.52
N ALA A 334 6.64 -9.37 -30.35
CA ALA A 334 7.73 -9.79 -31.22
C ALA A 334 8.15 -8.70 -32.23
N GLN A 335 7.17 -8.00 -32.81
CA GLN A 335 7.45 -6.88 -33.72
C GLN A 335 8.07 -5.70 -32.97
N LEU A 336 7.53 -5.37 -31.79
CA LEU A 336 8.06 -4.29 -30.96
C LEU A 336 9.48 -4.54 -30.50
N HIS A 337 9.83 -5.80 -30.18
CA HIS A 337 11.19 -6.17 -29.84
C HIS A 337 12.17 -5.71 -30.92
N SER A 338 11.89 -6.01 -32.20
CA SER A 338 12.77 -5.61 -33.31
C SER A 338 12.79 -4.10 -33.62
N GLU A 339 11.65 -3.41 -33.51
CA GLU A 339 11.53 -2.02 -34.00
C GLU A 339 11.85 -0.97 -32.94
N VAL A 340 11.48 -1.25 -31.69
CA VAL A 340 11.57 -0.31 -30.57
C VAL A 340 12.29 -0.90 -29.36
N GLY A 341 12.65 -2.19 -29.38
CA GLY A 341 13.22 -2.92 -28.26
C GLY A 341 14.73 -2.76 -28.04
N PHE A 342 15.40 -1.83 -28.73
CA PHE A 342 16.86 -1.66 -28.64
C PHE A 342 17.32 -1.53 -27.18
N GLY A 343 18.01 -2.56 -26.68
CA GLY A 343 18.60 -2.56 -25.35
C GLY A 343 17.59 -2.56 -24.20
N VAL A 344 16.31 -2.88 -24.43
CA VAL A 344 15.28 -2.98 -23.39
C VAL A 344 14.69 -4.38 -23.30
N TYR A 345 14.23 -4.74 -22.11
CA TYR A 345 13.47 -5.97 -21.88
C TYR A 345 12.05 -5.64 -21.50
N PHE A 346 11.09 -6.24 -22.21
CA PHE A 346 9.67 -6.11 -21.90
C PHE A 346 9.36 -6.98 -20.68
N LYS A 347 8.99 -6.36 -19.55
CA LYS A 347 8.67 -7.07 -18.31
C LYS A 347 7.19 -7.44 -18.22
N ALA A 348 6.32 -6.51 -18.58
CA ALA A 348 4.88 -6.71 -18.52
C ALA A 348 4.13 -5.77 -19.44
N VAL A 349 2.87 -6.12 -19.69
CA VAL A 349 1.90 -5.29 -20.39
C VAL A 349 0.65 -5.25 -19.55
N PHE A 350 0.08 -4.07 -19.33
CA PHE A 350 -1.18 -3.89 -18.63
C PHE A 350 -2.20 -3.23 -19.54
N ARG A 351 -3.35 -3.87 -19.72
CA ARG A 351 -4.51 -3.31 -20.42
C ARG A 351 -5.59 -2.97 -19.41
N GLN A 352 -5.96 -1.70 -19.31
CA GLN A 352 -6.99 -1.24 -18.39
C GLN A 352 -6.76 -1.66 -16.91
N GLY A 353 -5.49 -1.87 -16.53
CA GLY A 353 -5.10 -2.33 -15.19
C GLY A 353 -5.02 -3.86 -15.03
N HIS A 354 -5.17 -4.64 -16.11
CA HIS A 354 -4.98 -6.10 -16.11
C HIS A 354 -3.70 -6.48 -16.85
N GLN A 355 -2.83 -7.23 -16.18
CA GLN A 355 -1.66 -7.80 -16.82
C GLN A 355 -2.10 -8.71 -17.96
N GLN A 356 -1.51 -8.49 -19.14
CA GLN A 356 -1.67 -9.33 -20.30
C GLN A 356 -0.56 -10.39 -20.30
N PRO A 357 -0.82 -11.60 -20.83
CA PRO A 357 0.25 -12.58 -21.05
C PRO A 357 1.36 -11.97 -21.90
N LEU A 358 2.62 -12.13 -21.49
CA LEU A 358 3.75 -11.62 -22.27
C LEU A 358 4.19 -12.66 -23.31
N LEU A 359 3.32 -12.93 -24.28
CA LEU A 359 3.60 -13.85 -25.39
C LEU A 359 4.04 -13.07 -26.64
N PRO A 360 4.89 -13.64 -27.52
CA PRO A 360 5.34 -12.99 -28.76
C PRO A 360 4.22 -12.43 -29.65
N GLN A 361 3.04 -13.07 -29.64
CA GLN A 361 1.87 -12.70 -30.44
C GLN A 361 0.93 -11.71 -29.74
N THR A 362 1.21 -11.35 -28.49
CA THR A 362 0.39 -10.39 -27.74
C THR A 362 0.47 -9.03 -28.40
N GLN A 363 -0.67 -8.49 -28.80
CA GLN A 363 -0.75 -7.17 -29.42
C GLN A 363 -0.82 -6.08 -28.36
N ILE A 364 -0.07 -5.02 -28.57
CA ILE A 364 -0.13 -3.80 -27.76
C ILE A 364 -1.15 -2.84 -28.37
N GLU A 365 -2.01 -2.26 -27.53
CA GLU A 365 -3.04 -1.30 -27.94
C GLU A 365 -2.76 0.10 -27.39
N VAL A 366 -3.36 1.11 -28.02
CA VAL A 366 -3.34 2.47 -27.48
C VAL A 366 -3.99 2.48 -26.10
N GLY A 367 -3.29 3.04 -25.12
CA GLY A 367 -3.72 3.09 -23.73
C GLY A 367 -3.25 1.91 -22.88
N ASP A 368 -2.59 0.91 -23.46
CA ASP A 368 -1.86 -0.10 -22.68
C ASP A 368 -0.71 0.57 -21.92
N VAL A 369 -0.29 -0.05 -20.82
CA VAL A 369 0.94 0.31 -20.11
C VAL A 369 1.96 -0.79 -20.32
N VAL A 370 3.07 -0.47 -20.99
CA VAL A 370 4.17 -1.40 -21.21
C VAL A 370 5.26 -1.13 -20.18
N ARG A 371 5.61 -2.14 -19.38
CA ARG A 371 6.74 -2.08 -18.46
C ARG A 371 7.98 -2.60 -19.14
N ILE A 372 9.04 -1.79 -19.15
CA ILE A 372 10.33 -2.16 -19.72
C ILE A 372 11.46 -1.96 -18.71
N ALA A 373 12.53 -2.74 -18.86
CA ALA A 373 13.79 -2.56 -18.13
C ALA A 373 14.91 -2.23 -19.12
N GLY A 374 15.60 -1.10 -18.95
CA GLY A 374 16.52 -0.51 -19.92
C GLY A 374 17.57 0.38 -19.28
N SER A 375 18.62 0.72 -20.01
CA SER A 375 19.36 1.95 -19.66
C SER A 375 18.46 3.16 -19.93
N GLN A 376 18.73 4.27 -19.24
CA GLN A 376 17.89 5.48 -19.32
C GLN A 376 17.61 5.91 -20.78
N TRP A 377 18.65 5.99 -21.61
CA TRP A 377 18.49 6.38 -23.02
C TRP A 377 17.65 5.37 -23.82
N CYS A 378 17.82 4.06 -23.58
CA CYS A 378 17.06 3.01 -24.25
C CYS A 378 15.57 3.08 -23.88
N VAL A 379 15.28 3.36 -22.60
CA VAL A 379 13.93 3.57 -22.10
C VAL A 379 13.30 4.82 -22.74
N GLU A 380 14.01 5.94 -22.75
CA GLU A 380 13.55 7.20 -23.36
C GLU A 380 13.29 7.07 -24.86
N GLN A 381 14.17 6.39 -25.60
CA GLN A 381 13.98 6.10 -27.02
C GLN A 381 12.72 5.27 -27.25
N THR A 382 12.53 4.22 -26.45
CA THR A 382 11.35 3.35 -26.55
C THR A 382 10.06 4.13 -26.26
N ALA A 383 10.05 4.94 -25.21
CA ALA A 383 8.91 5.78 -24.85
C ALA A 383 8.57 6.79 -25.96
N THR A 384 9.57 7.44 -26.54
CA THR A 384 9.40 8.39 -27.66
C THR A 384 8.75 7.71 -28.86
N LYS A 385 9.23 6.53 -29.25
CA LYS A 385 8.63 5.75 -30.35
C LYS A 385 7.18 5.34 -30.05
N LEU A 386 6.88 4.99 -28.80
CA LEU A 386 5.52 4.70 -28.34
C LEU A 386 4.65 5.96 -28.11
N ASN A 387 5.14 7.15 -28.49
CA ASN A 387 4.48 8.44 -28.32
C ASN A 387 4.07 8.70 -26.85
N SER A 388 5.02 8.50 -25.94
CA SER A 388 4.83 8.59 -24.50
C SER A 388 6.08 9.13 -23.81
N VAL A 389 5.95 9.40 -22.51
CA VAL A 389 7.04 9.68 -21.58
C VAL A 389 7.24 8.45 -20.69
N PRO A 390 8.48 8.05 -20.34
CA PRO A 390 8.71 6.97 -19.39
C PRO A 390 8.36 7.42 -17.98
N ILE A 391 7.64 6.58 -17.25
CA ILE A 391 7.34 6.79 -15.84
C ILE A 391 8.23 5.86 -15.02
N VAL A 392 9.24 6.44 -14.40
CA VAL A 392 10.18 5.77 -13.48
C VAL A 392 9.81 6.06 -12.04
N GLU A 393 10.39 5.30 -11.11
CA GLU A 393 10.29 5.64 -9.71
C GLU A 393 10.93 7.01 -9.45
N SER A 394 10.20 7.86 -8.75
CA SER A 394 10.64 9.21 -8.44
C SER A 394 10.61 9.42 -6.95
N THR A 395 11.59 10.14 -6.44
CA THR A 395 11.60 10.68 -5.07
C THR A 395 10.72 11.92 -4.96
N VAL A 396 10.37 12.54 -6.09
CA VAL A 396 9.49 13.71 -6.18
C VAL A 396 8.04 13.28 -5.99
N THR A 397 7.26 14.17 -5.37
CA THR A 397 5.82 14.01 -5.23
C THR A 397 5.10 15.20 -5.84
N GLU A 398 4.20 14.92 -6.77
CA GLU A 398 3.39 15.92 -7.45
C GLU A 398 2.35 16.48 -6.49
N THR A 399 2.61 17.72 -6.08
CA THR A 399 1.82 18.39 -5.05
C THR A 399 0.53 18.99 -5.62
N PHE A 400 0.49 19.31 -6.92
CA PHE A 400 -0.71 19.83 -7.57
C PHE A 400 -1.87 18.82 -7.50
N TYR A 401 -1.65 17.57 -7.92
CA TYR A 401 -2.71 16.55 -7.89
C TYR A 401 -3.10 16.17 -6.47
N LEU A 402 -2.17 16.19 -5.51
CA LEU A 402 -2.47 16.04 -4.09
C LEU A 402 -3.41 17.16 -3.62
N ALA A 403 -3.10 18.42 -3.91
CA ALA A 403 -3.92 19.56 -3.51
C ALA A 403 -5.31 19.53 -4.16
N VAL A 404 -5.38 19.22 -5.46
CA VAL A 404 -6.65 19.06 -6.19
C VAL A 404 -7.48 17.91 -5.61
N SER A 405 -6.87 16.76 -5.34
CA SER A 405 -7.56 15.60 -4.78
C SER A 405 -8.12 15.88 -3.39
N LEU A 406 -7.35 16.54 -2.53
CA LEU A 406 -7.79 16.95 -1.19
C LEU A 406 -8.90 18.01 -1.26
N LEU A 407 -8.78 19.01 -2.14
CA LEU A 407 -9.82 20.03 -2.34
C LEU A 407 -11.14 19.42 -2.78
N ILE A 408 -11.10 18.60 -3.85
CA ILE A 408 -12.28 17.87 -4.35
C ILE A 408 -12.83 17.01 -3.23
N GLY A 409 -11.99 16.20 -2.58
CA GLY A 409 -12.42 15.30 -1.51
C GLY A 409 -13.08 16.02 -0.34
N TYR A 410 -12.54 17.16 0.08
CA TYR A 410 -13.10 17.97 1.14
C TYR A 410 -14.47 18.56 0.75
N VAL A 411 -14.58 19.14 -0.45
CA VAL A 411 -15.83 19.76 -0.93
C VAL A 411 -16.92 18.72 -1.11
N PHE A 412 -16.63 17.61 -1.79
CA PHE A 412 -17.58 16.51 -1.99
C PHE A 412 -17.90 15.79 -0.68
N GLY A 413 -16.95 15.73 0.26
CA GLY A 413 -17.17 15.19 1.60
C GLY A 413 -18.17 15.99 2.44
N HIS A 414 -18.28 17.30 2.19
CA HIS A 414 -19.29 18.18 2.81
C HIS A 414 -20.68 18.07 2.19
N LEU A 415 -20.79 17.53 0.97
CA LEU A 415 -22.10 17.36 0.35
C LEU A 415 -22.89 16.33 1.15
N SER A 416 -24.01 16.78 1.69
CA SER A 416 -24.96 15.93 2.40
C SER A 416 -26.20 15.70 1.54
N VAL A 417 -26.70 14.47 1.56
CA VAL A 417 -27.98 14.09 0.97
C VAL A 417 -28.88 13.66 2.11
N THR A 418 -30.04 14.29 2.26
CA THR A 418 -31.00 13.89 3.29
C THR A 418 -31.73 12.62 2.87
N VAL A 419 -31.49 11.52 3.57
CA VAL A 419 -32.17 10.23 3.36
C VAL A 419 -33.04 9.95 4.59
N ALA A 420 -34.36 9.79 4.39
CA ALA A 420 -35.32 9.54 5.46
C ALA A 420 -35.27 10.55 6.63
N GLY A 421 -35.00 11.83 6.34
CA GLY A 421 -34.92 12.91 7.32
C GLY A 421 -33.56 13.04 8.02
N ILE A 422 -32.59 12.16 7.73
CA ILE A 422 -31.24 12.22 8.29
C ILE A 422 -30.28 12.77 7.22
N PRO A 423 -29.56 13.88 7.47
CA PRO A 423 -28.54 14.38 6.57
C PRO A 423 -27.38 13.38 6.50
N PHE A 424 -27.24 12.69 5.37
CA PHE A 424 -26.13 11.78 5.12
C PHE A 424 -25.03 12.53 4.36
N ALA A 425 -23.98 12.93 5.07
CA ALA A 425 -22.74 13.41 4.44
C ALA A 425 -21.78 12.23 4.26
N LEU A 426 -20.96 12.28 3.20
CA LEU A 426 -19.86 11.34 3.06
C LEU A 426 -18.81 11.55 4.18
N GLY A 427 -18.65 12.80 4.64
CA GLY A 427 -17.59 13.22 5.55
C GLY A 427 -16.34 13.65 4.78
N THR A 428 -15.69 14.73 5.22
CA THR A 428 -14.50 15.30 4.57
C THR A 428 -13.34 14.31 4.48
N SER A 429 -13.13 13.55 5.54
CA SER A 429 -12.10 12.50 5.64
C SER A 429 -12.33 11.39 4.60
N ALA A 430 -13.55 10.85 4.52
CA ALA A 430 -13.92 9.82 3.55
C ALA A 430 -13.93 10.35 2.12
N GLY A 431 -14.31 11.61 1.91
CA GLY A 431 -14.22 12.29 0.61
C GLY A 431 -12.77 12.37 0.10
N CYS A 432 -11.81 12.79 0.94
CA CYS A 432 -10.39 12.81 0.61
C CYS A 432 -9.80 11.42 0.35
N MET A 433 -10.29 10.40 1.05
CA MET A 433 -9.92 9.01 0.75
C MET A 433 -10.45 8.56 -0.61
N LEU A 434 -11.72 8.83 -0.90
CA LEU A 434 -12.38 8.43 -2.14
C LEU A 434 -11.71 9.07 -3.34
N THR A 435 -11.35 10.36 -3.27
CA THR A 435 -10.59 11.01 -4.34
C THR A 435 -9.19 10.43 -4.48
N GLY A 436 -8.50 10.09 -3.38
CA GLY A 436 -7.24 9.33 -3.42
C GLY A 436 -7.36 7.97 -4.12
N ILE A 437 -8.45 7.23 -3.87
CA ILE A 437 -8.76 5.95 -4.54
C ILE A 437 -8.96 6.18 -6.05
N ILE A 438 -9.75 7.19 -6.42
CA ILE A 438 -10.02 7.50 -7.82
C ILE A 438 -8.73 7.90 -8.54
N PHE A 439 -7.93 8.79 -7.95
CA PHE A 439 -6.71 9.28 -8.59
C PHE A 439 -5.67 8.17 -8.75
N SER A 440 -5.47 7.33 -7.73
CA SER A 440 -4.57 6.18 -7.84
C SER A 440 -5.04 5.14 -8.86
N PHE A 441 -6.35 4.90 -8.96
CA PHE A 441 -6.92 4.02 -9.96
C PHE A 441 -6.80 4.57 -11.40
N LEU A 442 -6.96 5.88 -11.59
CA LEU A 442 -6.73 6.50 -12.90
C LEU A 442 -5.24 6.43 -13.27
N ARG A 443 -4.35 6.64 -12.29
CA ARG A 443 -2.90 6.56 -12.48
C ARG A 443 -2.41 5.15 -12.86
N THR A 444 -3.04 4.09 -12.37
CA THR A 444 -2.65 2.72 -12.78
C THR A 444 -3.01 2.39 -14.22
N ARG A 445 -3.96 3.13 -14.82
CA ARG A 445 -4.31 2.98 -16.25
C ARG A 445 -3.56 3.94 -17.15
N ASN A 446 -3.31 5.14 -16.66
CA ASN A 446 -2.49 6.13 -17.33
C ASN A 446 -1.45 6.67 -16.33
N PRO A 447 -0.26 6.05 -16.26
CA PRO A 447 0.84 6.51 -15.40
C PRO A 447 1.25 7.97 -15.59
N SER A 448 0.96 8.58 -16.73
CA SER A 448 1.20 10.01 -16.97
C SER A 448 0.19 10.93 -16.26
N PHE A 449 -0.96 10.39 -15.84
CA PHE A 449 -1.96 11.12 -15.06
C PHE A 449 -1.61 11.10 -13.56
N GLY A 450 -1.74 12.24 -12.88
CA GLY A 450 -1.54 12.33 -11.42
C GLY A 450 -0.10 12.66 -10.98
N GLY A 451 0.87 12.63 -11.89
CA GLY A 451 2.29 12.87 -11.60
C GLY A 451 2.94 11.80 -10.71
N PRO A 452 4.25 11.94 -10.42
CA PRO A 452 4.93 11.02 -9.50
C PRO A 452 4.36 11.18 -8.08
N MET A 453 4.05 10.08 -7.42
CA MET A 453 3.88 10.01 -5.97
C MET A 453 4.87 8.98 -5.46
N SER A 454 5.89 9.42 -4.73
CA SER A 454 6.88 8.53 -4.16
C SER A 454 6.26 7.73 -3.01
N GLU A 455 6.65 6.46 -2.87
CA GLU A 455 6.17 5.66 -1.74
C GLU A 455 6.66 6.24 -0.41
N GLY A 456 7.87 6.83 -0.39
CA GLY A 456 8.40 7.54 0.76
C GLY A 456 7.49 8.69 1.20
N ALA A 457 7.03 9.53 0.28
CA ALA A 457 6.11 10.62 0.61
C ALA A 457 4.73 10.09 1.01
N ARG A 458 4.21 9.06 0.34
CA ARG A 458 2.90 8.48 0.66
C ARG A 458 2.90 7.87 2.06
N SER A 459 3.91 7.08 2.38
CA SER A 459 4.10 6.47 3.71
C SER A 459 4.35 7.52 4.78
N PHE A 460 5.12 8.57 4.48
CA PHE A 460 5.30 9.71 5.39
C PHE A 460 3.98 10.43 5.68
N LEU A 461 3.21 10.83 4.65
CA LEU A 461 1.89 11.46 4.82
C LEU A 461 0.94 10.57 5.63
N GLN A 462 0.99 9.26 5.40
CA GLN A 462 0.22 8.30 6.16
C GLN A 462 0.64 8.27 7.64
N ASP A 463 1.94 8.14 7.94
CA ASP A 463 2.42 8.01 9.30
C ASP A 463 2.31 9.33 10.09
N ILE A 464 2.82 10.44 9.53
CA ILE A 464 2.78 11.75 10.20
C ILE A 464 1.35 12.25 10.34
N GLY A 465 0.52 12.05 9.31
CA GLY A 465 -0.87 12.47 9.29
C GLY A 465 -1.68 11.79 10.40
N LEU A 466 -1.52 10.47 10.53
CA LEU A 466 -2.19 9.72 11.58
C LEU A 466 -1.69 10.10 12.98
N ASN A 467 -0.38 10.23 13.18
CA ASN A 467 0.19 10.48 14.50
C ASN A 467 -0.09 11.90 15.01
N LEU A 468 -0.05 12.92 14.15
CA LEU A 468 -0.41 14.28 14.56
C LEU A 468 -1.91 14.41 14.83
N PHE A 469 -2.77 13.82 14.00
CA PHE A 469 -4.21 13.73 14.28
C PHE A 469 -4.46 13.10 15.68
N VAL A 470 -3.80 11.98 15.96
CA VAL A 470 -3.95 11.28 17.25
C VAL A 470 -3.39 12.08 18.42
N ALA A 471 -2.29 12.81 18.25
CA ALA A 471 -1.74 13.69 19.28
C ALA A 471 -2.71 14.84 19.60
N VAL A 472 -3.31 15.46 18.57
CA VAL A 472 -4.33 16.50 18.75
C VAL A 472 -5.53 15.93 19.50
N LEU A 473 -6.04 14.77 19.08
CA LEU A 473 -7.13 14.07 19.78
C LEU A 473 -6.80 13.78 21.24
N ALA A 474 -5.55 13.39 21.54
CA ALA A 474 -5.08 13.10 22.88
C ALA A 474 -5.17 14.31 23.82
N ALA A 475 -4.91 15.53 23.33
CA ALA A 475 -5.08 16.78 24.09
C ALA A 475 -6.54 16.97 24.53
N THR A 476 -7.48 16.67 23.62
CA THR A 476 -8.91 16.87 23.82
C THR A 476 -9.52 15.85 24.77
N VAL A 477 -9.13 14.58 24.64
CA VAL A 477 -9.74 13.48 25.40
C VAL A 477 -9.09 13.24 26.76
N GLY A 478 -7.82 13.61 26.95
CA GLY A 478 -7.07 13.37 28.20
C GLY A 478 -7.83 13.72 29.48
N PRO A 479 -8.45 14.91 29.59
CA PRO A 479 -9.24 15.31 30.77
C PRO A 479 -10.46 14.42 31.07
N LYS A 480 -11.08 13.82 30.03
CA LYS A 480 -12.34 13.08 30.15
C LYS A 480 -12.17 11.56 30.10
N ILE A 481 -10.99 11.08 29.70
CA ILE A 481 -10.73 9.66 29.48
C ILE A 481 -10.80 8.83 30.77
N LEU A 482 -10.57 9.45 31.95
CA LEU A 482 -10.66 8.76 33.23
C LEU A 482 -12.04 8.14 33.46
N ALA A 483 -13.11 8.81 33.04
CA ALA A 483 -14.47 8.25 33.13
C ALA A 483 -14.62 6.99 32.28
N SER A 484 -13.94 6.95 31.12
CA SER A 484 -14.02 5.84 30.18
C SER A 484 -13.22 4.59 30.61
N PHE A 485 -12.31 4.72 31.58
CA PHE A 485 -11.48 3.63 32.11
C PHE A 485 -11.95 3.09 33.48
N GLN A 486 -13.16 3.46 33.93
CA GLN A 486 -13.66 3.04 35.25
C GLN A 486 -14.61 1.84 35.20
N GLY A 487 -14.51 1.00 36.23
CA GLY A 487 -15.49 -0.03 36.56
C GLY A 487 -15.70 -1.11 35.49
N ILE A 488 -16.96 -1.49 35.28
CA ILE A 488 -17.38 -2.58 34.38
C ILE A 488 -17.18 -2.22 32.90
N VAL A 489 -17.03 -0.94 32.56
CA VAL A 489 -16.98 -0.45 31.18
C VAL A 489 -15.75 -0.98 30.44
N VAL A 490 -14.58 -0.98 31.08
CA VAL A 490 -13.34 -1.54 30.51
C VAL A 490 -13.50 -3.01 30.16
N ILE A 491 -14.16 -3.78 31.04
CA ILE A 491 -14.42 -5.21 30.82
C ILE A 491 -15.37 -5.40 29.63
N LYS A 492 -16.44 -4.59 29.54
CA LYS A 492 -17.37 -4.61 28.41
C LYS A 492 -16.66 -4.33 27.07
N ILE A 493 -15.81 -3.29 27.03
CA ILE A 493 -15.01 -2.93 25.85
C ILE A 493 -14.05 -4.07 25.49
N ALA A 494 -13.34 -4.62 26.47
CA ALA A 494 -12.38 -5.70 26.24
C ALA A 494 -13.07 -6.96 25.68
N LEU A 495 -14.17 -7.41 26.28
CA LEU A 495 -14.91 -8.59 25.82
C LEU A 495 -15.48 -8.39 24.42
N LEU A 496 -16.14 -7.25 24.18
CA LEU A 496 -16.72 -6.95 22.88
C LEU A 496 -15.63 -6.78 21.81
N GLY A 497 -14.54 -6.09 22.14
CA GLY A 497 -13.39 -5.88 21.26
C GLY A 497 -12.68 -7.18 20.89
N VAL A 498 -12.47 -8.10 21.83
CA VAL A 498 -11.89 -9.44 21.56
C VAL A 498 -12.84 -10.30 20.73
N THR A 499 -14.14 -10.25 21.02
CA THR A 499 -15.15 -10.98 20.23
C THR A 499 -15.16 -10.46 18.79
N ALA A 500 -15.21 -9.15 18.63
CA ALA A 500 -15.10 -8.47 17.36
C ALA A 500 -13.75 -8.72 16.68
N ALA A 501 -12.68 -8.98 17.45
CA ALA A 501 -11.35 -9.37 16.98
C ALA A 501 -11.32 -10.76 16.33
N LEU A 502 -11.88 -11.76 17.01
CA LEU A 502 -11.62 -13.17 16.68
C LEU A 502 -12.76 -13.84 15.90
N VAL A 503 -14.01 -13.46 16.16
CA VAL A 503 -15.17 -14.11 15.53
C VAL A 503 -15.26 -13.82 14.03
N PRO A 504 -15.08 -12.57 13.54
CA PRO A 504 -15.16 -12.29 12.11
C PRO A 504 -14.22 -13.12 11.22
N PRO A 505 -12.89 -13.22 11.49
CA PRO A 505 -12.00 -14.06 10.70
C PRO A 505 -12.30 -15.55 10.87
N LEU A 506 -12.83 -15.98 12.03
CA LEU A 506 -13.31 -17.35 12.20
C LEU A 506 -14.47 -17.67 11.25
N LEU A 507 -15.45 -16.77 11.12
CA LEU A 507 -16.58 -16.95 10.20
C LEU A 507 -16.11 -17.03 8.74
N ALA A 508 -15.17 -16.17 8.35
CA ALA A 508 -14.57 -16.21 7.03
C ALA A 508 -13.77 -17.51 6.78
N TRP A 509 -13.05 -17.98 7.79
CA TRP A 509 -12.35 -19.26 7.75
C TRP A 509 -13.31 -20.44 7.56
N LEU A 510 -14.40 -20.49 8.33
CA LEU A 510 -15.42 -21.52 8.19
C LEU A 510 -16.05 -21.52 6.79
N TYR A 511 -16.32 -20.33 6.24
CA TYR A 511 -16.77 -20.18 4.86
C TYR A 511 -15.76 -20.75 3.85
N GLY A 512 -14.51 -20.29 3.91
CA GLY A 512 -13.47 -20.69 2.96
C GLY A 512 -13.13 -22.18 3.04
N LEU A 513 -13.05 -22.73 4.26
CA LEU A 513 -12.64 -24.10 4.50
C LEU A 513 -13.74 -25.11 4.11
N TYR A 514 -14.98 -24.88 4.57
CA TYR A 514 -16.05 -25.88 4.39
C TYR A 514 -16.88 -25.68 3.13
N PHE A 515 -17.14 -24.45 2.72
CA PHE A 515 -18.00 -24.18 1.56
C PHE A 515 -17.19 -24.05 0.27
N ARG A 516 -16.02 -23.40 0.32
CA ARG A 516 -15.17 -23.18 -0.86
C ARG A 516 -14.00 -24.13 -0.97
N LYS A 517 -13.70 -24.92 0.07
CA LYS A 517 -12.60 -25.89 0.12
C LYS A 517 -11.25 -25.28 -0.30
N MET A 518 -11.02 -24.04 0.13
CA MET A 518 -9.80 -23.31 -0.22
C MET A 518 -8.58 -23.93 0.46
N ASN A 519 -7.41 -23.77 -0.16
CA ASN A 519 -6.16 -24.13 0.49
C ASN A 519 -6.03 -23.38 1.84
N PRO A 520 -5.80 -24.08 2.96
CA PRO A 520 -5.77 -23.48 4.30
C PRO A 520 -4.69 -22.39 4.49
N ALA A 521 -3.54 -22.48 3.81
CA ALA A 521 -2.49 -21.46 3.90
C ALA A 521 -2.93 -20.15 3.22
N ILE A 522 -3.51 -20.25 2.03
CA ILE A 522 -4.06 -19.11 1.29
C ILE A 522 -5.25 -18.49 2.05
N LEU A 523 -6.12 -19.34 2.61
CA LEU A 523 -7.27 -18.90 3.39
C LEU A 523 -6.86 -18.17 4.68
N ALA A 524 -5.79 -18.62 5.36
CA ALA A 524 -5.25 -17.91 6.53
C ALA A 524 -4.77 -16.51 6.13
N GLY A 525 -4.09 -16.41 4.99
CA GLY A 525 -3.72 -15.14 4.38
C GLY A 525 -4.92 -14.24 4.06
N ALA A 526 -5.99 -14.80 3.49
CA ALA A 526 -7.21 -14.06 3.20
C ALA A 526 -7.94 -13.57 4.46
N CYS A 527 -7.97 -14.36 5.53
CA CYS A 527 -8.53 -13.95 6.82
C CYS A 527 -7.70 -12.84 7.47
N ALA A 528 -6.36 -12.91 7.37
CA ALA A 528 -5.45 -11.85 7.81
C ALA A 528 -5.64 -10.55 7.01
N GLY A 529 -5.81 -10.69 5.69
CA GLY A 529 -6.14 -9.60 4.77
C GLY A 529 -7.46 -8.95 5.16
N GLY A 530 -8.51 -9.75 5.37
CA GLY A 530 -9.83 -9.25 5.78
C GLY A 530 -9.75 -8.48 7.09
N ARG A 531 -8.80 -8.81 7.97
CA ARG A 531 -8.52 -8.11 9.23
C ARG A 531 -7.53 -6.95 9.15
N ASN A 532 -7.04 -6.60 7.96
CA ASN A 532 -6.02 -5.57 7.77
C ASN A 532 -4.74 -5.78 8.60
N SER A 533 -4.38 -7.04 8.89
CA SER A 533 -3.26 -7.36 9.79
C SER A 533 -2.09 -8.02 9.03
N THR A 534 -1.15 -7.20 8.57
CA THR A 534 0.12 -7.70 8.00
C THR A 534 0.90 -8.60 8.97
N PRO A 535 0.98 -8.31 10.29
CA PRO A 535 1.64 -9.22 11.23
C PRO A 535 0.96 -10.58 11.34
N ALA A 536 -0.38 -10.65 11.24
CA ALA A 536 -1.08 -11.93 11.23
C ALA A 536 -0.84 -12.72 9.93
N MET A 537 -0.70 -12.02 8.79
CA MET A 537 -0.30 -12.62 7.52
C MET A 537 1.11 -13.23 7.62
N LYS A 538 2.07 -12.49 8.18
CA LYS A 538 3.41 -13.04 8.48
C LYS A 538 3.33 -14.22 9.44
N GLY A 539 2.48 -14.16 10.46
CA GLY A 539 2.23 -15.28 11.36
C GLY A 539 1.71 -16.54 10.63
N ALA A 540 0.90 -16.37 9.58
CA ALA A 540 0.49 -17.46 8.71
C ALA A 540 1.65 -18.02 7.87
N GLN A 541 2.47 -17.15 7.27
CA GLN A 541 3.68 -17.54 6.51
C GLN A 541 4.67 -18.33 7.39
N ASP A 542 4.91 -17.83 8.61
CA ASP A 542 5.75 -18.49 9.61
C ASP A 542 5.20 -19.87 10.00
N ALA A 543 3.87 -20.04 10.09
CA ALA A 543 3.27 -21.34 10.38
C ALA A 543 3.35 -22.30 9.20
N SER A 544 3.19 -21.81 7.98
CA SER A 544 3.20 -22.63 6.76
C SER A 544 4.57 -22.87 6.17
N HIS A 545 5.62 -22.18 6.64
CA HIS A 545 6.97 -22.19 6.05
C HIS A 545 6.93 -21.87 4.54
N SER A 546 6.06 -20.95 4.15
CA SER A 546 5.75 -20.68 2.75
C SER A 546 5.22 -19.26 2.59
N ASP A 547 5.53 -18.61 1.48
CA ASP A 547 5.05 -17.26 1.16
C ASP A 547 3.61 -17.25 0.62
N MET A 548 3.03 -18.42 0.36
CA MET A 548 1.70 -18.61 -0.23
C MET A 548 0.54 -17.88 0.46
N PRO A 549 0.50 -17.69 1.79
CA PRO A 549 -0.51 -16.84 2.44
C PRO A 549 -0.57 -15.40 1.87
N ALA A 550 0.53 -14.88 1.32
CA ALA A 550 0.56 -13.55 0.72
C ALA A 550 -0.32 -13.43 -0.54
N ILE A 551 -0.74 -14.55 -1.16
CA ILE A 551 -1.64 -14.54 -2.32
C ILE A 551 -3.07 -14.17 -1.90
N GLY A 552 -3.58 -14.74 -0.80
CA GLY A 552 -4.95 -14.50 -0.35
C GLY A 552 -5.15 -13.13 0.31
N TYR A 553 -4.06 -12.49 0.75
CA TYR A 553 -4.06 -11.26 1.54
C TYR A 553 -4.56 -9.98 0.84
N PRO A 554 -4.18 -9.64 -0.41
CA PRO A 554 -4.34 -8.29 -0.94
C PRO A 554 -5.79 -7.88 -1.20
N VAL A 555 -6.62 -8.80 -1.72
CA VAL A 555 -8.00 -8.48 -2.12
C VAL A 555 -8.89 -8.18 -0.91
N PRO A 556 -8.94 -9.05 0.14
CA PRO A 556 -9.71 -8.75 1.33
C PRO A 556 -9.18 -7.51 2.05
N TYR A 557 -7.84 -7.31 2.09
CA TYR A 557 -7.21 -6.13 2.69
C TYR A 557 -7.68 -4.83 2.05
N ALA A 558 -7.63 -4.76 0.73
CA ALA A 558 -8.02 -3.56 0.01
C ALA A 558 -9.52 -3.27 0.19
N LEU A 559 -10.36 -4.30 0.12
CA LEU A 559 -11.81 -4.18 0.33
C LEU A 559 -12.16 -3.70 1.74
N THR A 560 -11.66 -4.37 2.78
CA THR A 560 -12.05 -4.04 4.15
C THR A 560 -11.41 -2.73 4.62
N SER A 561 -10.23 -2.35 4.10
CA SER A 561 -9.63 -1.03 4.33
C SER A 561 -10.54 0.14 3.94
N VAL A 562 -11.36 -0.01 2.89
CA VAL A 562 -12.37 0.99 2.51
C VAL A 562 -13.64 0.83 3.34
N LEU A 563 -14.21 -0.38 3.37
CA LEU A 563 -15.53 -0.61 3.96
C LEU A 563 -15.57 -0.35 5.46
N VAL A 564 -14.50 -0.67 6.19
CA VAL A 564 -14.45 -0.45 7.65
C VAL A 564 -14.54 1.04 8.00
N LEU A 565 -14.07 1.93 7.13
CA LEU A 565 -14.14 3.38 7.35
C LEU A 565 -15.55 3.91 7.16
N ILE A 566 -16.22 3.47 6.09
CA ILE A 566 -17.63 3.78 5.86
C ILE A 566 -18.47 3.25 7.04
N LEU A 567 -18.25 2.00 7.44
CA LEU A 567 -18.97 1.37 8.54
C LEU A 567 -18.64 2.00 9.90
N GLY A 568 -17.41 2.48 10.10
CA GLY A 568 -17.02 3.25 11.27
C GLY A 568 -17.74 4.60 11.39
N TYR A 569 -17.85 5.33 10.28
CA TYR A 569 -18.66 6.54 10.19
C TYR A 569 -20.14 6.25 10.50
N ILE A 570 -20.71 5.23 9.86
CA ILE A 570 -22.10 4.81 10.09
C ILE A 570 -22.31 4.40 11.55
N ALA A 571 -21.38 3.64 12.15
CA ALA A 571 -21.46 3.24 13.56
C ALA A 571 -21.54 4.45 14.49
N MET A 572 -20.84 5.54 14.16
CA MET A 572 -20.93 6.79 14.91
C MET A 572 -22.27 7.49 14.71
N VAL A 573 -22.77 7.59 13.47
CA VAL A 573 -24.06 8.22 13.17
C VAL A 573 -25.23 7.53 13.87
N ILE A 574 -25.18 6.19 14.02
CA ILE A 574 -26.25 5.38 14.65
C ILE A 574 -26.02 5.05 16.13
N SER A 575 -24.94 5.60 16.72
CA SER A 575 -24.52 5.36 18.11
C SER A 575 -25.52 5.87 19.12
#